data_AF-A0A8J7WW45-F1
#
_entry.id   AF-A0A8J7WW45-F1
#
_cell.length_a   1.000
_cell.length_b   1.000
_cell.length_c   1.000
_cell.angle_alpha   90.00
_cell.angle_beta   90.00
_cell.angle_gamma   90.00
#
_symmetry.space_group_name_H-M   'P 1'
#
loop_
_entity.id
_entity.type
_entity.pdbx_description
1 polymer ?
#
loop_
_entity_poly.entity_id
_entity_poly.type
_entity_poly.pdbx_seq_one_letter_code
_entity_poly.pdbx_strand_id
1 'polypeptide(L)'
;MRDDPAYRLNQRDAQERWCQKNPGYWKTYRDEHPEYTRQNREKQRSRNRLLRTMAAISKQIAKMDPTFAEKDDISGYYGLIPVQDLTFAKMDAKFVKIIEIPDGYDQLGADCKERTR
;
A
#
# COMPACT_ATOMS: atom_id res chain seq x y z
N MET A 1 -12.83 -14.79 -12.01
CA MET A 1 -12.44 -14.18 -13.30
C MET A 1 -10.93 -14.02 -13.45
N ARG A 2 -10.17 -13.64 -12.40
CA ARG A 2 -8.70 -13.46 -12.47
C ARG A 2 -7.92 -14.77 -12.75
N ASP A 3 -8.47 -15.91 -12.35
CA ASP A 3 -7.85 -17.23 -12.50
C ASP A 3 -8.39 -18.06 -13.68
N ASP A 4 -9.17 -17.44 -14.58
CA ASP A 4 -9.68 -18.11 -15.77
C ASP A 4 -8.57 -18.19 -16.85
N PRO A 5 -8.12 -19.40 -17.25
CA PRO A 5 -7.08 -19.56 -18.26
C PRO A 5 -7.45 -18.99 -19.62
N ALA A 6 -8.73 -19.08 -20.02
CA ALA A 6 -9.21 -18.57 -21.30
C ALA A 6 -9.19 -17.04 -21.31
N TYR A 7 -9.50 -16.41 -20.17
CA TYR A 7 -9.38 -14.96 -20.00
C TYR A 7 -7.94 -14.47 -20.16
N ARG A 8 -6.97 -15.20 -19.59
CA ARG A 8 -5.54 -14.84 -19.70
C ARG A 8 -5.02 -14.97 -21.12
N LEU A 9 -5.43 -16.02 -21.84
CA LEU A 9 -5.05 -16.21 -23.24
C LEU A 9 -5.62 -15.09 -24.12
N ASN A 10 -6.92 -14.78 -23.94
CA ASN A 10 -7.56 -13.70 -24.70
C ASN A 10 -6.92 -12.33 -24.43
N GLN A 11 -6.56 -12.03 -23.17
CA GLN A 11 -5.80 -10.83 -22.81
C GLN A 11 -4.47 -10.74 -23.56
N ARG A 12 -3.71 -11.84 -23.60
CA ARG A 12 -2.42 -11.90 -24.28
C ARG A 12 -2.59 -11.67 -25.79
N ASP A 13 -3.53 -12.36 -26.41
CA ASP A 13 -3.76 -12.27 -27.86
C ASP A 13 -4.30 -10.88 -28.25
N ALA A 14 -5.13 -10.27 -27.41
CA ALA A 14 -5.60 -8.89 -27.60
C ALA A 14 -4.43 -7.89 -27.50
N GLN A 15 -3.54 -8.07 -26.53
CA GLN A 15 -2.36 -7.22 -26.36
C GLN A 15 -1.39 -7.37 -27.55
N GLU A 16 -1.17 -8.60 -28.02
CA GLU A 16 -0.33 -8.88 -29.19
C GLU A 16 -0.88 -8.19 -30.45
N ARG A 17 -2.17 -8.39 -30.76
CA ARG A 17 -2.83 -7.73 -31.90
C ARG A 17 -2.77 -6.21 -31.79
N TRP A 18 -2.94 -5.65 -30.60
CA TRP A 18 -2.86 -4.22 -30.39
C TRP A 18 -1.44 -3.69 -30.64
N CYS A 19 -0.40 -4.38 -30.16
CA CYS A 19 0.99 -4.01 -30.38
C CYS A 19 1.37 -4.09 -31.86
N GLN A 20 0.93 -5.12 -32.57
CA GLN A 20 1.13 -5.26 -34.02
C GLN A 20 0.46 -4.13 -34.81
N LYS A 21 -0.76 -3.74 -34.39
CA LYS A 21 -1.52 -2.66 -35.04
C LYS A 21 -0.95 -1.26 -34.73
N ASN A 22 -0.31 -1.07 -33.57
CA ASN A 22 0.15 0.24 -33.09
C ASN A 22 1.66 0.24 -32.79
N PRO A 23 2.51 -0.02 -33.80
CA PRO A 23 3.96 -0.02 -33.61
C PRO A 23 4.43 1.38 -33.20
N GLY A 24 5.25 1.45 -32.15
CA GLY A 24 5.80 2.73 -31.68
C GLY A 24 4.83 3.64 -30.92
N TYR A 25 3.55 3.25 -30.75
CA TYR A 25 2.55 4.07 -30.08
C TYR A 25 3.00 4.59 -28.71
N TRP A 26 3.59 3.72 -27.87
CA TRP A 26 4.05 4.14 -26.55
C TRP A 26 5.21 5.13 -26.58
N LYS A 27 5.99 5.17 -27.66
CA LYS A 27 7.04 6.18 -27.85
C LYS A 27 6.37 7.51 -28.18
N THR A 28 5.56 7.53 -29.24
CA THR A 28 4.80 8.72 -29.66
C THR A 28 3.97 9.30 -28.53
N TYR A 29 3.21 8.47 -27.81
CA TYR A 29 2.40 8.89 -26.67
C TYR A 29 3.22 9.60 -25.59
N ARG A 30 4.43 9.10 -25.27
CA ARG A 30 5.29 9.73 -24.26
C ARG A 30 5.91 11.03 -24.76
N ASP A 31 6.21 11.12 -26.05
CA ASP A 31 6.75 12.32 -26.69
C ASP A 31 5.67 13.43 -26.74
N GLU A 32 4.42 13.06 -27.01
CA GLU A 32 3.25 13.97 -27.02
C GLU A 32 2.77 14.36 -25.61
N HIS A 33 3.02 13.51 -24.60
CA HIS A 33 2.58 13.72 -23.21
C HIS A 33 3.78 13.73 -22.24
N PRO A 34 4.70 14.71 -22.37
CA PRO A 34 5.91 14.76 -21.56
C PRO A 34 5.60 15.00 -20.07
N GLU A 35 4.59 15.82 -19.77
CA GLU A 35 4.17 16.13 -18.40
C GLU A 35 3.61 14.91 -17.67
N TYR A 36 2.69 14.18 -18.33
CA TYR A 36 2.16 12.93 -17.79
C TYR A 36 3.30 11.92 -17.55
N THR A 37 4.21 11.80 -18.51
CA THR A 37 5.36 10.90 -18.43
C THR A 37 6.28 11.26 -17.27
N ARG A 38 6.57 12.56 -17.08
CA ARG A 38 7.39 13.07 -15.97
C ARG A 38 6.77 12.74 -14.61
N GLN A 39 5.51 13.09 -14.41
CA GLN A 39 4.80 12.83 -13.16
C GLN A 39 4.72 11.33 -12.85
N ASN A 40 4.47 10.49 -13.86
CA ASN A 40 4.42 9.05 -13.67
C ASN A 40 5.80 8.47 -13.29
N ARG A 41 6.89 8.98 -13.89
CA ARG A 41 8.27 8.61 -13.51
C ARG A 41 8.59 9.02 -12.08
N GLU A 42 8.21 10.21 -11.64
CA GLU A 42 8.41 10.67 -10.26
C GLU A 42 7.66 9.78 -9.26
N LYS A 43 6.38 9.51 -9.52
CA LYS A 43 5.58 8.57 -8.70
C LYS A 43 6.22 7.18 -8.65
N GLN A 44 6.78 6.72 -9.78
CA GLN A 44 7.49 5.44 -9.83
C GLN A 44 8.78 5.44 -9.00
N ARG A 45 9.55 6.52 -9.02
CA ARG A 45 10.74 6.66 -8.17
C ARG A 45 10.38 6.62 -6.69
N SER A 46 9.34 7.35 -6.28
CA SER A 46 8.86 7.34 -4.90
C SER A 46 8.42 5.94 -4.45
N ARG A 47 7.66 5.23 -5.31
CA ARG A 47 7.26 3.83 -5.07
C ARG A 47 8.47 2.89 -4.94
N ASN A 48 9.43 2.97 -5.86
CA ASN A 48 10.63 2.14 -5.82
C ASN A 48 11.46 2.44 -4.57
N ARG A 49 11.55 3.71 -4.14
CA ARG A 49 12.22 4.08 -2.89
C ARG A 49 11.52 3.45 -1.69
N LEU A 50 10.20 3.57 -1.60
CA LEU A 50 9.40 2.97 -0.53
C LEU A 50 9.59 1.45 -0.46
N LEU A 51 9.50 0.76 -1.60
CA LEU A 51 9.71 -0.68 -1.69
C LEU A 51 11.11 -1.10 -1.22
N ARG A 52 12.16 -0.33 -1.58
CA ARG A 52 13.52 -0.59 -1.11
C ARG A 52 13.65 -0.39 0.40
N THR A 53 13.07 0.68 0.94
CA THR A 53 13.06 0.94 2.39
C THR A 53 12.33 -0.16 3.13
N MET A 54 11.15 -0.57 2.67
CA MET A 54 10.37 -1.66 3.27
C MET A 54 11.09 -3.01 3.19
N ALA A 55 11.75 -3.31 2.06
CA ALA A 55 12.57 -4.51 1.92
C ALA A 55 13.81 -4.50 2.85
N ALA A 56 14.35 -3.32 3.16
CA ALA A 56 15.43 -3.17 4.13
C ALA A 56 14.91 -3.37 5.56
N ILE A 57 13.78 -2.75 5.91
CA ILE A 57 13.11 -2.91 7.20
C ILE A 57 12.73 -4.38 7.42
N SER A 58 12.10 -5.05 6.45
CA SER A 58 11.70 -6.46 6.60
C SER A 58 12.90 -7.39 6.75
N LYS A 59 14.03 -7.10 6.08
CA LYS A 59 15.30 -7.82 6.30
C LYS A 59 15.90 -7.58 7.68
N GLN A 60 15.71 -6.40 8.26
CA GLN A 60 16.17 -6.08 9.63
C GLN A 60 15.27 -6.72 10.70
N ILE A 61 13.95 -6.76 10.47
CA ILE A 61 12.97 -7.39 11.37
C ILE A 61 13.28 -8.89 11.57
N ALA A 62 13.83 -9.57 10.57
CA ALA A 62 14.20 -10.98 10.68
C ALA A 62 15.35 -11.30 11.66
N LYS A 63 15.89 -10.31 12.39
CA LYS A 63 17.12 -10.50 13.19
C LYS A 63 17.16 -9.84 14.57
N MET A 64 16.04 -9.47 15.17
CA MET A 64 16.06 -9.01 16.56
C MET A 64 14.98 -9.69 17.39
N ASP A 65 15.42 -10.43 18.40
CA ASP A 65 14.67 -10.55 19.65
C ASP A 65 14.28 -9.14 20.09
N PRO A 66 13.04 -8.92 20.58
CA PRO A 66 12.57 -7.60 20.95
C PRO A 66 13.43 -7.05 22.08
N THR A 67 14.41 -6.20 21.75
CA THR A 67 14.97 -5.29 22.73
C THR A 67 13.83 -4.35 23.06
N PHE A 68 13.24 -4.52 24.24
CA PHE A 68 12.20 -3.68 24.81
C PHE A 68 12.59 -2.21 24.60
N ALA A 69 12.12 -1.62 23.50
CA ALA A 69 12.12 -0.19 23.34
C ALA A 69 11.22 0.32 24.46
N GLU A 70 11.69 1.32 25.17
CA GLU A 70 10.90 2.06 26.16
C GLU A 70 9.50 2.33 25.57
N LYS A 71 8.47 2.30 26.43
CA LYS A 71 7.05 2.44 26.07
C LYS A 71 6.80 3.75 25.31
N ASP A 72 7.09 3.73 24.01
CA ASP A 72 6.85 4.85 23.11
C ASP A 72 5.38 4.79 22.71
N ASP A 73 4.64 5.83 23.07
CA ASP A 73 3.24 6.01 22.69
C ASP A 73 3.11 5.95 21.16
N ILE A 74 2.52 4.86 20.66
CA ILE A 74 2.27 4.67 19.22
C ILE A 74 0.95 5.30 18.77
N SER A 75 0.32 6.14 19.60
CA SER A 75 -0.92 6.82 19.24
C SER A 75 -0.68 7.81 18.09
N GLY A 76 -1.45 7.68 17.02
CA GLY A 76 -1.29 8.52 15.84
C GLY A 76 -2.17 8.10 14.66
N TYR A 77 -2.09 8.89 13.58
CA TYR A 77 -2.71 8.56 12.31
C TYR A 77 -1.71 7.83 11.41
N TYR A 78 -2.10 6.67 10.93
CA TYR A 78 -1.27 5.82 10.08
C TYR A 78 -1.98 5.54 8.75
N GLY A 79 -1.22 5.60 7.65
CA GLY A 79 -1.66 5.09 6.36
C GLY A 79 -1.21 3.65 6.20
N LEU A 80 -2.16 2.70 6.19
CA LEU A 80 -1.90 1.29 5.93
C LEU A 80 -2.02 1.00 4.44
N ILE A 81 -0.97 0.45 3.86
CA ILE A 81 -0.97 -0.08 2.50
C ILE A 81 -0.68 -1.57 2.59
N PRO A 82 -1.59 -2.45 2.13
CA PRO A 82 -1.32 -3.88 2.11
C PRO A 82 -0.04 -4.17 1.32
N VAL A 83 0.81 -5.05 1.84
CA VAL A 83 2.11 -5.34 1.23
C VAL A 83 1.97 -5.84 -0.22
N GLN A 84 0.88 -6.56 -0.51
CA GLN A 84 0.53 -7.05 -1.84
C GLN A 84 0.19 -5.90 -2.81
N ASP A 85 -0.41 -4.83 -2.28
CA ASP A 85 -0.86 -3.66 -3.06
C ASP A 85 0.28 -2.69 -3.42
N LEU A 86 1.42 -2.78 -2.72
CA LEU A 86 2.62 -2.00 -3.02
C LEU A 86 3.19 -2.26 -4.43
N THR A 87 2.83 -3.40 -5.05
CA THR A 87 3.25 -3.74 -6.42
C THR A 87 2.36 -3.14 -7.51
N PHE A 88 1.18 -2.61 -7.16
CA PHE A 88 0.18 -2.13 -8.13
C PHE A 88 0.12 -0.60 -8.19
N ALA A 89 -0.21 -0.07 -9.36
CA ALA A 89 -0.12 1.37 -9.66
C ALA A 89 -1.25 2.24 -9.07
N LYS A 90 -2.27 1.63 -8.46
CA LYS A 90 -3.44 2.31 -7.87
C LYS A 90 -3.54 1.89 -6.40
N MET A 91 -2.82 2.61 -5.54
CA MET A 91 -2.78 2.37 -4.10
C MET A 91 -3.68 3.38 -3.40
N ASP A 92 -4.82 2.94 -2.87
CA ASP A 92 -5.58 3.74 -1.91
C ASP A 92 -5.14 3.30 -0.51
N ALA A 93 -4.40 4.16 0.19
CA ALA A 93 -3.98 3.90 1.56
C ALA A 93 -5.19 3.95 2.50
N LYS A 94 -5.30 2.99 3.41
CA LYS A 94 -6.31 3.01 4.46
C LYS A 94 -5.79 3.82 5.64
N PHE A 95 -6.39 4.97 5.90
CA PHE A 95 -6.04 5.78 7.07
C PHE A 95 -6.71 5.19 8.31
N VAL A 96 -5.91 4.87 9.32
CA VAL A 96 -6.36 4.39 10.63
C VAL A 96 -5.81 5.29 11.72
N LYS A 97 -6.57 5.50 12.79
CA LYS A 97 -6.07 6.11 14.01
C LYS A 97 -5.76 4.99 15.00
N ILE A 98 -4.50 4.86 15.38
CA ILE A 98 -4.08 3.98 16.47
C ILE A 98 -4.10 4.83 17.74
N ILE A 99 -4.68 4.28 18.81
CA ILE A 99 -4.69 4.89 20.13
C ILE A 99 -4.20 3.80 21.08
N GLU A 100 -3.10 4.06 21.77
CA GLU A 100 -2.64 3.20 22.84
C GLU A 100 -3.53 3.43 24.06
N ILE A 101 -4.12 2.34 24.54
CA ILE A 101 -4.92 2.37 25.75
C ILE A 101 -3.97 2.05 26.90
N PRO A 102 -3.79 2.95 27.89
CA PRO A 102 -2.90 2.69 29.00
C PRO A 102 -3.35 1.48 29.82
N ASP A 103 -2.39 0.73 30.35
CA ASP A 103 -2.62 -0.37 31.29
C ASP A 103 -3.52 0.12 32.45
N GLY A 104 -4.66 -0.54 32.66
CA GLY A 104 -5.63 -0.19 33.70
C GLY A 104 -6.87 0.58 33.24
N TYR A 105 -7.09 0.75 31.93
CA TYR A 105 -8.30 1.38 31.40
C TYR A 105 -9.62 0.71 31.87
N ASP A 106 -9.61 -0.61 32.10
CA ASP A 106 -10.74 -1.36 32.64
C ASP A 106 -11.16 -0.96 34.07
N GLN A 107 -10.31 -0.19 34.78
CA GLN A 107 -10.55 0.25 36.16
C GLN A 107 -11.21 1.64 36.24
N LEU A 108 -11.30 2.36 35.12
CA LEU A 108 -11.98 3.65 35.02
C LEU A 108 -13.47 3.46 34.73
N GLY A 109 -14.19 2.99 35.76
CA GLY A 109 -15.61 3.26 35.98
C GLY A 109 -16.58 2.81 34.90
N ALA A 110 -17.18 1.64 35.10
CA ALA A 110 -18.58 1.44 34.70
C ALA A 110 -19.44 2.44 35.50
N ASP A 111 -19.61 3.66 34.98
CA ASP A 111 -20.71 4.53 35.39
C ASP A 111 -22.01 3.94 34.81
N CYS A 112 -22.36 2.78 35.38
CA CYS A 112 -23.58 2.05 35.08
C CYS A 112 -24.69 2.91 35.66
N LYS A 113 -25.34 3.72 34.83
CA LYS A 113 -26.56 4.42 35.23
C LYS A 113 -27.58 3.38 35.67
N GLU A 114 -27.70 3.16 36.97
CA GLU A 114 -28.81 2.43 37.54
C GLU A 114 -30.10 3.18 37.20
N ARG A 115 -31.00 2.52 36.45
CA ARG A 115 -32.38 3.00 36.31
C ARG A 115 -33.09 2.65 37.60
N THR A 116 -33.26 3.62 38.49
CA THR A 116 -34.19 3.50 39.61
C THR A 116 -35.61 3.33 39.08
N ARG A 117 -36.34 2.42 39.75
CA ARG A 117 -37.64 1.84 39.39
C ARG A 117 -38.80 2.83 39.46
#